data_AF-A0A2V8SLJ3-F1
#
_entry.id   AF-A0A2V8SLJ3-F1
#
_cell.length_a   1.000
_cell.length_b   1.000
_cell.length_c   1.000
_cell.angle_alpha   90.00
_cell.angle_beta   90.00
_cell.angle_gamma   90.00
#
_symmetry.space_group_name_H-M   'P 1'
#
loop_
_entity.id
_entity.type
_entity.pdbx_description
1 polymer ?
#
loop_
_entity_poly.entity_id
_entity_poly.type
_entity_poly.pdbx_seq_one_letter_code
_entity_poly.pdbx_strand_id
1 'polypeptide(L)'
;DFFAWLIKLTIARGGRMTTEDLHASAAWGAVEAARAGVTCVADASDAGACALKALGDVGLRGVVFQEAFGPDEREARAKFDHAREKIERLRGGETSLVTLGLSPHAPYTVSAPLLRMLARYASDERLPLMMHAAESEAERSLMQRGVGPFAESFKARTSRRPAYSTRARSSRIVSAWTRTTSKR
;
A
#
# COMPACT_ATOMS: atom_id res chain seq x y z
N ASP A 1 5.71 8.08 18.60
CA ASP A 1 5.01 6.79 18.45
C ASP A 1 4.50 6.67 17.02
N PHE A 2 4.91 5.61 16.32
CA PHE A 2 4.56 5.34 14.92
C PHE A 2 3.05 5.09 14.74
N PHE A 3 2.42 4.35 15.65
CA PHE A 3 1.01 3.99 15.54
C PHE A 3 0.10 5.22 15.66
N ALA A 4 0.37 6.08 16.66
CA ALA A 4 -0.33 7.35 16.81
C ALA A 4 -0.13 8.30 15.61
N TRP A 5 1.06 8.34 15.03
CA TRP A 5 1.34 9.13 13.83
C TRP A 5 0.53 8.62 12.63
N LEU A 6 0.51 7.30 12.39
CA LEU A 6 -0.22 6.68 11.28
C LEU A 6 -1.71 7.01 11.34
N ILE A 7 -2.34 6.89 12.53
CA ILE A 7 -3.76 7.23 12.72
C ILE A 7 -4.04 8.69 12.36
N LYS A 8 -3.20 9.62 12.84
CA LYS A 8 -3.37 11.06 12.54
C LYS A 8 -3.28 11.32 11.03
N LEU A 9 -2.31 10.71 10.36
CA LEU A 9 -2.12 10.86 8.91
C LEU A 9 -3.32 10.32 8.12
N THR A 10 -3.79 9.11 8.44
CA THR A 10 -4.93 8.51 7.74
C THR A 10 -6.20 9.35 7.90
N ILE A 11 -6.46 9.90 9.08
CA ILE A 11 -7.61 10.77 9.33
C ILE A 11 -7.47 12.09 8.56
N ALA A 12 -6.29 12.70 8.57
CA ALA A 12 -6.05 13.96 7.87
C ALA A 12 -6.23 13.80 6.35
N ARG A 13 -5.59 12.80 5.73
CA ARG A 13 -5.69 12.56 4.28
C ARG A 13 -7.10 12.12 3.88
N GLY A 14 -7.65 11.11 4.53
CA GLY A 14 -8.92 10.50 4.11
C GLY A 14 -10.17 11.30 4.46
N GLY A 15 -10.11 12.18 5.46
CA GLY A 15 -11.27 12.93 5.95
C GLY A 15 -11.23 14.43 5.69
N ARG A 16 -10.12 15.01 5.24
CA ARG A 16 -9.95 16.47 5.15
C ARG A 16 -9.30 17.00 3.88
N MET A 17 -8.88 16.15 2.95
CA MET A 17 -8.24 16.58 1.70
C MET A 17 -9.10 16.18 0.50
N THR A 18 -9.32 17.13 -0.42
CA THR A 18 -9.92 16.83 -1.73
C THR A 18 -8.86 16.30 -2.70
N THR A 19 -9.29 15.91 -3.90
CA THR A 19 -8.37 15.53 -4.99
C THR A 19 -7.47 16.69 -5.39
N GLU A 20 -7.99 17.92 -5.39
CA GLU A 20 -7.23 19.15 -5.65
C GLU A 20 -6.18 19.38 -4.57
N ASP A 21 -6.52 19.18 -3.29
CA ASP A 21 -5.56 19.29 -2.18
C ASP A 21 -4.43 18.25 -2.31
N LEU A 22 -4.77 17.01 -2.68
CA LEU A 22 -3.78 15.96 -2.92
C LEU A 22 -2.86 16.27 -4.10
N HIS A 23 -3.41 16.82 -5.18
CA HIS A 23 -2.61 17.24 -6.33
C HIS A 23 -1.70 18.42 -5.99
N ALA A 24 -2.23 19.45 -5.29
CA ALA A 24 -1.43 20.57 -4.83
C ALA A 24 -0.29 20.10 -3.90
N SER A 25 -0.58 19.20 -2.96
CA SER A 25 0.43 18.61 -2.07
C SER A 25 1.51 17.86 -2.86
N ALA A 26 1.14 17.06 -3.86
CA ALA A 26 2.10 16.33 -4.69
C ALA A 26 2.96 17.28 -5.53
N ALA A 27 2.36 18.33 -6.11
CA ALA A 27 3.07 19.32 -6.91
C ALA A 27 4.09 20.10 -6.08
N TRP A 28 3.72 20.54 -4.86
CA TRP A 28 4.65 21.20 -3.95
C TRP A 28 5.81 20.28 -3.56
N GLY A 29 5.54 19.03 -3.20
CA GLY A 29 6.59 18.06 -2.89
C GLY A 29 7.53 17.80 -4.06
N ALA A 30 7.00 17.73 -5.29
CA ALA A 30 7.80 17.59 -6.51
C ALA A 30 8.69 18.82 -6.75
N VAL A 31 8.18 20.03 -6.58
CA VAL A 31 8.98 21.28 -6.69
C VAL A 31 10.08 21.32 -5.63
N GLU A 32 9.77 20.97 -4.39
CA GLU A 32 10.75 20.92 -3.30
C GLU A 32 11.86 19.91 -3.59
N ALA A 33 11.50 18.71 -4.05
CA ALA A 33 12.46 17.68 -4.46
C ALA A 33 13.38 18.19 -5.58
N ALA A 34 12.81 18.78 -6.64
CA ALA A 34 13.59 19.34 -7.74
C ALA A 34 14.54 20.45 -7.27
N ARG A 35 14.08 21.36 -6.40
CA ARG A 35 14.91 22.44 -5.83
C ARG A 35 16.02 21.91 -4.93
N ALA A 36 15.83 20.75 -4.31
CA ALA A 36 16.85 20.05 -3.53
C ALA A 36 17.85 19.27 -4.40
N GLY A 37 17.72 19.30 -5.73
CA GLY A 37 18.59 18.57 -6.66
C GLY A 37 18.21 17.10 -6.84
N VAL A 38 17.04 16.67 -6.35
CA VAL A 38 16.53 15.32 -6.59
C VAL A 38 16.08 15.22 -8.04
N THR A 39 16.66 14.27 -8.78
CA THR A 39 16.34 14.10 -10.21
C THR A 39 15.30 13.02 -10.50
N CYS A 40 15.07 12.11 -9.54
CA CYS A 40 14.16 10.97 -9.68
C CYS A 40 13.39 10.74 -8.37
N VAL A 41 12.08 10.50 -8.47
CA VAL A 41 11.20 10.23 -7.31
C VAL A 41 10.49 8.89 -7.49
N ALA A 42 10.39 8.12 -6.39
CA ALA A 42 9.47 7.00 -6.29
C ALA A 42 8.33 7.42 -5.34
N ASP A 43 7.15 7.69 -5.91
CA ASP A 43 5.96 8.06 -5.13
C ASP A 43 5.13 6.81 -4.85
N ALA A 44 4.77 6.57 -3.59
CA ALA A 44 3.83 5.51 -3.22
C ALA A 44 2.61 6.14 -2.57
N SER A 45 1.47 6.07 -3.26
CA SER A 45 0.22 6.63 -2.75
C SER A 45 -1.01 5.98 -3.39
N ASP A 46 -2.15 6.08 -2.70
CA ASP A 46 -3.46 5.74 -3.29
C ASP A 46 -4.01 6.83 -4.25
N ALA A 47 -3.22 7.87 -4.52
CA ALA A 47 -3.58 9.05 -5.34
C ALA A 47 -2.71 9.15 -6.61
N GLY A 48 -2.47 8.01 -7.28
CA GLY A 48 -1.51 7.93 -8.38
C GLY A 48 -1.73 8.94 -9.52
N ALA A 49 -2.98 9.30 -9.82
CA ALA A 49 -3.28 10.32 -10.84
C ALA A 49 -2.70 11.70 -10.49
N CYS A 50 -2.83 12.10 -9.22
CA CYS A 50 -2.30 13.36 -8.71
C CYS A 50 -0.77 13.38 -8.79
N ALA A 51 -0.11 12.27 -8.42
CA ALA A 51 1.33 12.12 -8.43
C ALA A 51 1.91 12.08 -9.85
N LEU A 52 1.29 11.32 -10.78
CA LEU A 52 1.68 11.28 -12.19
C LEU A 52 1.66 12.69 -12.79
N LYS A 53 0.55 13.41 -12.60
CA LYS A 53 0.41 14.78 -13.10
C LYS A 53 1.44 15.71 -12.47
N ALA A 54 1.60 15.69 -11.15
CA ALA A 54 2.52 16.57 -10.44
C ALA A 54 3.99 16.38 -10.89
N LEU A 55 4.46 15.13 -10.98
CA LEU A 55 5.81 14.85 -11.45
C LEU A 55 6.01 15.24 -12.92
N GLY A 56 5.00 15.00 -13.76
CA GLY A 56 4.99 15.41 -15.16
C GLY A 56 5.06 16.93 -15.35
N ASP A 57 4.25 17.68 -14.60
CA ASP A 57 4.20 19.15 -14.66
C ASP A 57 5.54 19.78 -14.23
N VAL A 58 6.21 19.22 -13.23
CA VAL A 58 7.52 19.70 -12.75
C VAL A 58 8.68 19.22 -13.64
N GLY A 59 8.48 18.17 -14.45
CA GLY A 59 9.50 17.59 -15.32
C GLY A 59 10.48 16.67 -14.58
N LEU A 60 10.07 16.06 -13.47
CA LEU A 60 10.86 15.06 -12.75
C LEU A 60 10.75 13.70 -13.42
N ARG A 61 11.80 12.87 -13.26
CA ARG A 61 11.69 11.44 -13.54
C ARG A 61 11.08 10.71 -12.35
N GLY A 62 10.36 9.63 -12.59
CA GLY A 62 9.88 8.84 -11.48
C GLY A 62 9.09 7.59 -11.82
N VAL A 63 8.76 6.89 -10.75
CA VAL A 63 7.83 5.78 -10.76
C VAL A 63 6.75 6.07 -9.73
N VAL A 64 5.50 6.08 -10.16
CA VAL A 64 4.33 6.27 -9.30
C VAL A 64 3.72 4.91 -8.98
N PHE A 65 3.94 4.44 -7.77
CA PHE A 65 3.44 3.18 -7.25
C PHE A 65 2.04 3.35 -6.67
N GLN A 66 1.03 2.94 -7.43
CA GLN A 66 -0.35 2.95 -6.98
C GLN A 66 -0.54 1.92 -5.85
N GLU A 67 -0.97 2.37 -4.69
CA GLU A 67 -1.12 1.50 -3.52
C GLU A 67 -2.32 0.56 -3.60
N ALA A 68 -2.17 -0.63 -3.01
CA ALA A 68 -3.20 -1.64 -2.84
C ALA A 68 -3.25 -2.14 -1.39
N PHE A 69 -4.47 -2.22 -0.85
CA PHE A 69 -4.77 -2.63 0.52
C PHE A 69 -5.81 -3.74 0.54
N GLY A 70 -5.69 -4.69 1.47
CA GLY A 70 -6.67 -5.76 1.62
C GLY A 70 -6.24 -6.84 2.61
N PRO A 71 -6.42 -6.63 3.92
CA PRO A 71 -5.97 -7.58 4.94
C PRO A 71 -6.90 -8.80 5.08
N ASP A 72 -8.14 -8.74 4.59
CA ASP A 72 -9.09 -9.86 4.63
C ASP A 72 -8.92 -10.77 3.40
N GLU A 73 -8.51 -12.02 3.64
CA GLU A 73 -8.31 -13.03 2.60
C GLU A 73 -9.58 -13.29 1.78
N ARG A 74 -10.77 -13.13 2.36
CA ARG A 74 -12.05 -13.35 1.66
C ARG A 74 -12.34 -12.28 0.61
N GLU A 75 -11.76 -11.09 0.78
CA GLU A 75 -11.91 -9.97 -0.15
C GLU A 75 -10.77 -9.92 -1.18
N ALA A 76 -9.78 -10.84 -1.11
CA ALA A 76 -8.57 -10.78 -1.91
C ALA A 76 -8.85 -10.63 -3.42
N ARG A 77 -9.82 -11.37 -3.96
CA ARG A 77 -10.18 -11.28 -5.38
C ARG A 77 -10.75 -9.89 -5.74
N ALA A 78 -11.71 -9.40 -4.97
CA ALA A 78 -12.32 -8.10 -5.22
C ALA A 78 -11.30 -6.95 -5.07
N LYS A 79 -10.40 -7.03 -4.06
CA LYS A 79 -9.32 -6.04 -3.87
C LYS A 79 -8.30 -6.09 -5.00
N PHE A 80 -7.99 -7.27 -5.52
CA PHE A 80 -7.15 -7.43 -6.69
C PHE A 80 -7.79 -6.79 -7.93
N ASP A 81 -9.05 -7.10 -8.22
CA ASP A 81 -9.75 -6.55 -9.40
C ASP A 81 -9.80 -5.02 -9.33
N HIS A 82 -10.07 -4.46 -8.15
CA HIS A 82 -10.04 -3.01 -7.91
C HIS A 82 -8.66 -2.39 -8.13
N ALA A 83 -7.59 -3.02 -7.64
CA ALA A 83 -6.21 -2.54 -7.83
C ALA A 83 -5.81 -2.58 -9.31
N ARG A 84 -6.14 -3.67 -10.01
CA ARG A 84 -5.95 -3.80 -11.46
C ARG A 84 -6.67 -2.69 -12.21
N GLU A 85 -7.94 -2.46 -11.93
CA GLU A 85 -8.72 -1.39 -12.57
C GLU A 85 -8.14 0.01 -12.32
N LYS A 86 -7.62 0.28 -11.12
CA LYS A 86 -6.91 1.54 -10.84
C LYS A 86 -5.68 1.69 -11.73
N ILE A 87 -4.84 0.67 -11.81
CA ILE A 87 -3.64 0.69 -12.67
C ILE A 87 -4.03 0.96 -14.11
N GLU A 88 -4.99 0.21 -14.65
CA GLU A 88 -5.42 0.38 -16.05
C GLU A 88 -5.95 1.79 -16.34
N ARG A 89 -6.69 2.40 -15.41
CA ARG A 89 -7.13 3.80 -15.56
C ARG A 89 -5.99 4.81 -15.53
N LEU A 90 -4.89 4.50 -14.84
CA LEU A 90 -3.77 5.42 -14.69
C LEU A 90 -2.79 5.38 -15.86
N ARG A 91 -2.76 4.29 -16.64
CA ARG A 91 -1.78 4.12 -17.74
C ARG A 91 -1.74 5.28 -18.72
N GLY A 92 -2.89 5.89 -19.00
CA GLY A 92 -2.97 7.07 -19.88
C GLY A 92 -2.22 8.31 -19.36
N GLY A 93 -1.83 8.33 -18.09
CA GLY A 93 -1.06 9.41 -17.47
C GLY A 93 0.46 9.17 -17.43
N GLU A 94 0.96 8.04 -17.94
CA GLU A 94 2.40 7.80 -18.08
C GLU A 94 3.02 8.74 -19.13
N THR A 95 4.31 9.05 -18.95
CA THR A 95 5.10 9.88 -19.86
C THR A 95 6.46 9.22 -20.11
N SER A 96 7.30 9.82 -20.94
CA SER A 96 8.69 9.35 -21.12
C SER A 96 9.57 9.49 -19.87
N LEU A 97 9.15 10.30 -18.89
CA LEU A 97 9.89 10.54 -17.64
C LEU A 97 9.25 9.85 -16.43
N VAL A 98 7.93 9.66 -16.43
CA VAL A 98 7.18 9.16 -15.28
C VAL A 98 6.38 7.93 -15.69
N THR A 99 6.64 6.81 -15.01
CA THR A 99 5.99 5.51 -15.28
C THR A 99 5.21 5.02 -14.07
N LEU A 100 4.38 4.01 -14.26
CA LEU A 100 3.58 3.39 -13.21
C LEU A 100 4.28 2.19 -12.57
N GLY A 101 4.01 2.02 -11.28
CA GLY A 101 4.29 0.81 -10.51
C GLY A 101 3.09 0.42 -9.65
N LEU A 102 3.23 -0.70 -8.95
CA LEU A 102 2.22 -1.20 -8.02
C LEU A 102 2.82 -1.33 -6.61
N SER A 103 2.11 -0.84 -5.59
CA SER A 103 2.56 -0.96 -4.20
C SER A 103 1.55 -1.74 -3.34
N PRO A 104 1.73 -3.06 -3.17
CA PRO A 104 1.05 -3.76 -2.08
C PRO A 104 1.57 -3.19 -0.75
N HIS A 105 0.72 -2.46 -0.01
CA HIS A 105 1.16 -1.54 1.05
C HIS A 105 2.15 -2.15 2.05
N ALA A 106 1.75 -3.17 2.83
CA ALA A 106 2.61 -3.81 3.82
C ALA A 106 2.20 -5.27 4.11
N PRO A 107 3.11 -6.12 4.65
CA PRO A 107 2.82 -7.50 4.99
C PRO A 107 1.64 -7.70 5.96
N TYR A 108 1.36 -6.70 6.80
CA TYR A 108 0.26 -6.73 7.75
C TYR A 108 -1.05 -6.14 7.20
N THR A 109 -1.02 -5.34 6.13
CA THR A 109 -2.22 -4.71 5.54
C THR A 109 -2.68 -5.37 4.24
N VAL A 110 -1.90 -6.31 3.71
CA VAL A 110 -2.20 -7.07 2.49
C VAL A 110 -2.18 -8.55 2.83
N SER A 111 -3.29 -9.24 2.59
CA SER A 111 -3.38 -10.68 2.81
C SER A 111 -2.46 -11.46 1.86
N ALA A 112 -1.97 -12.63 2.29
CA ALA A 112 -1.07 -13.45 1.48
C ALA A 112 -1.65 -13.84 0.10
N PRO A 113 -2.95 -14.21 -0.04
CA PRO A 113 -3.54 -14.45 -1.36
C PRO A 113 -3.54 -13.21 -2.25
N LEU A 114 -3.91 -12.04 -1.70
CA LEU A 114 -3.89 -10.78 -2.45
C LEU A 114 -2.48 -10.42 -2.91
N LEU A 115 -1.48 -10.53 -2.03
CA LEU A 115 -0.09 -10.26 -2.38
C LEU A 115 0.40 -11.13 -3.55
N ARG A 116 0.07 -12.43 -3.56
CA ARG A 116 0.43 -13.32 -4.66
C ARG A 116 -0.24 -12.92 -5.98
N MET A 117 -1.49 -12.48 -5.95
CA MET A 117 -2.20 -12.03 -7.15
C MET A 117 -1.60 -10.73 -7.69
N LEU A 118 -1.34 -9.75 -6.83
CA LEU A 118 -0.71 -8.49 -7.20
C LEU A 118 0.71 -8.70 -7.75
N ALA A 119 1.51 -9.56 -7.13
CA ALA A 119 2.87 -9.86 -7.58
C ALA A 119 2.90 -10.55 -8.95
N ARG A 120 1.96 -11.48 -9.20
CA ARG A 120 1.82 -12.12 -10.52
C ARG A 120 1.42 -11.11 -11.58
N TYR A 121 0.36 -10.33 -11.32
CA TYR A 121 -0.09 -9.29 -12.24
C TYR A 121 1.01 -8.26 -12.55
N ALA A 122 1.74 -7.79 -11.53
CA ALA A 122 2.86 -6.87 -11.76
C ALA A 122 3.98 -7.51 -12.60
N SER A 123 4.27 -8.79 -12.40
CA SER A 123 5.22 -9.52 -13.25
C SER A 123 4.75 -9.62 -14.70
N ASP A 124 3.48 -9.99 -14.91
CA ASP A 124 2.89 -10.19 -16.24
C ASP A 124 2.83 -8.85 -17.02
N GLU A 125 2.47 -7.76 -16.33
CA GLU A 125 2.38 -6.40 -16.87
C GLU A 125 3.69 -5.61 -16.84
N ARG A 126 4.77 -6.21 -16.34
CA ARG A 126 6.10 -5.58 -16.17
C ARG A 126 6.07 -4.29 -15.33
N LEU A 127 5.19 -4.25 -14.33
CA LEU A 127 5.10 -3.16 -13.38
C LEU A 127 6.16 -3.35 -12.27
N PRO A 128 6.98 -2.34 -11.95
CA PRO A 128 7.82 -2.38 -10.76
C PRO A 128 6.97 -2.46 -9.48
N LEU A 129 7.51 -3.12 -8.45
CA LEU A 129 6.86 -3.27 -7.15
C LEU A 129 7.59 -2.49 -6.05
N MET A 130 6.81 -1.92 -5.13
CA MET A 130 7.28 -1.33 -3.88
C MET A 130 6.42 -1.84 -2.72
N MET A 131 6.97 -1.94 -1.51
CA MET A 131 6.23 -2.33 -0.32
C MET A 131 6.92 -1.79 0.94
N HIS A 132 6.14 -1.37 1.93
CA HIS A 132 6.63 -1.12 3.28
C HIS A 132 6.86 -2.45 4.00
N ALA A 133 8.04 -2.67 4.56
CA ALA A 133 8.34 -3.90 5.30
C ALA A 133 9.27 -3.63 6.48
N ALA A 134 8.96 -4.27 7.62
CA ALA A 134 9.74 -4.18 8.85
C ALA A 134 9.98 -2.73 9.33
N GLU A 135 8.97 -1.87 9.18
CA GLU A 135 9.06 -0.43 9.46
C GLU A 135 9.02 -0.12 10.96
N SER A 136 8.40 -1.01 11.76
CA SER A 136 8.25 -0.79 13.21
C SER A 136 8.36 -2.06 14.04
N GLU A 137 8.72 -1.89 15.32
CA GLU A 137 8.69 -2.98 16.31
C GLU A 137 7.28 -3.57 16.50
N ALA A 138 6.25 -2.74 16.32
CA ALA A 138 4.85 -3.18 16.36
C ALA A 138 4.53 -4.13 15.18
N GLU A 139 5.01 -3.82 13.98
CA GLU A 139 4.92 -4.71 12.82
C GLU A 139 5.65 -6.02 13.10
N ARG A 140 6.90 -5.95 13.54
CA ARG A 140 7.70 -7.14 13.86
C ARG A 140 7.00 -8.03 14.89
N SER A 141 6.45 -7.43 15.95
CA SER A 141 5.71 -8.14 17.01
C SER A 141 4.48 -8.87 16.46
N LEU A 142 3.71 -8.23 15.58
CA LEU A 142 2.58 -8.87 14.92
C LEU A 142 3.05 -10.02 14.01
N MET A 143 4.02 -9.77 13.15
CA MET A 143 4.43 -10.72 12.12
C MET A 143 5.12 -11.96 12.69
N GLN A 144 5.93 -11.80 13.75
CA GLN A 144 6.68 -12.91 14.34
C GLN A 144 5.91 -13.63 15.46
N ARG A 145 5.15 -12.88 16.26
CA ARG A 145 4.54 -13.40 17.51
C ARG A 145 3.02 -13.28 17.54
N GLY A 146 2.39 -12.54 16.62
CA GLY A 146 0.94 -12.34 16.61
C GLY A 146 0.43 -11.43 17.75
N VAL A 147 1.28 -10.57 18.30
CA VAL A 147 0.99 -9.73 19.47
C VAL A 147 1.25 -8.25 19.20
N GLY A 148 0.85 -7.38 20.14
CA GLY A 148 1.10 -5.95 20.10
C GLY A 148 -0.06 -5.13 19.51
N PRO A 149 0.12 -3.81 19.39
CA PRO A 149 -0.97 -2.87 19.12
C PRO A 149 -1.65 -3.10 17.76
N PHE A 150 -0.90 -3.53 16.74
CA PHE A 150 -1.51 -3.92 15.46
C PHE A 150 -2.40 -5.16 15.60
N ALA A 151 -1.99 -6.18 16.36
CA ALA A 151 -2.79 -7.39 16.58
C ALA A 151 -4.10 -7.06 17.30
N GLU A 152 -4.07 -6.16 18.28
CA GLU A 152 -5.26 -5.66 18.98
C GLU A 152 -6.19 -4.89 18.04
N SER A 153 -5.63 -4.01 17.20
CA SER A 153 -6.40 -3.28 16.18
C SER A 153 -7.09 -4.22 15.19
N PHE A 154 -6.40 -5.29 14.74
CA PHE A 154 -7.00 -6.32 13.90
C PHE A 154 -8.18 -7.01 14.57
N LYS A 155 -8.02 -7.46 15.83
CA LYS A 155 -9.10 -8.09 16.60
C LYS A 155 -10.31 -7.17 16.71
N ALA A 156 -10.11 -5.91 17.10
CA ALA A 156 -11.18 -4.92 17.26
C ALA A 156 -11.95 -4.64 15.96
N ARG A 157 -11.28 -4.65 14.80
CA ARG A 157 -11.93 -4.50 13.49
C ARG A 157 -12.72 -5.74 13.08
N THR A 158 -12.23 -6.93 13.41
CA THR A 158 -12.94 -8.19 13.11
C THR A 158 -14.15 -8.44 14.01
N SER A 159 -14.10 -8.00 15.28
CA SER A 159 -15.22 -8.16 16.23
C SER A 159 -16.40 -7.22 15.97
N ARG A 160 -16.22 -6.15 15.18
CA ARG A 160 -17.29 -5.23 14.77
C ARG A 160 -18.03 -5.67 13.49
N ARG A 161 -17.63 -6.75 12.84
CA ARG A 161 -18.38 -7.38 11.73
C ARG A 161 -19.31 -8.45 12.33
N PRO A 162 -20.60 -8.56 11.93
CA PRO A 162 -21.54 -9.48 12.56
C PRO A 162 -21.00 -10.91 12.59
N ALA A 163 -21.12 -11.54 13.76
CA ALA A 163 -20.46 -12.80 14.08
C ALA A 163 -20.94 -13.94 13.17
N TYR A 164 -20.04 -14.44 12.33
CA TYR A 164 -20.18 -15.77 11.74
C TYR A 164 -18.92 -16.58 12.05
N SER A 165 -19.11 -17.57 12.93
CA SER A 165 -18.20 -18.66 13.29
C SER A 165 -16.76 -18.27 13.66
N THR A 166 -16.56 -18.02 14.95
CA THR A 166 -15.26 -17.96 15.62
C THR A 166 -14.62 -19.34 15.73
N ARG A 167 -14.08 -19.85 14.60
CA ARG A 167 -13.12 -20.95 14.62
C ARG A 167 -11.95 -20.73 13.65
N ALA A 168 -11.43 -19.51 13.59
CA ALA A 168 -10.11 -19.24 13.03
C ALA A 168 -9.21 -18.73 14.15
N ARG A 169 -8.46 -19.65 14.75
CA ARG A 169 -7.45 -19.37 15.76
C ARG A 169 -6.51 -18.26 15.26
N SER A 170 -6.13 -17.38 16.18
CA SER A 170 -5.09 -16.34 16.11
C SER A 170 -3.70 -16.82 15.63
N SER A 171 -3.58 -18.07 15.17
CA SER A 171 -2.37 -18.70 14.63
C SER A 171 -2.21 -18.54 13.11
N ARG A 172 -3.19 -18.01 12.37
CA ARG A 172 -3.14 -18.06 10.89
C ARG A 172 -2.29 -16.99 10.20
N ILE A 173 -2.17 -15.78 10.76
CA ILE A 173 -1.29 -14.73 10.19
C ILE A 173 0.18 -15.20 10.23
N VAL A 174 0.61 -15.80 11.34
CA VAL A 174 1.97 -16.36 11.49
C VAL A 174 2.17 -17.64 10.67
N SER A 175 1.14 -18.50 10.56
CA SER A 175 1.26 -19.79 9.84
C SER A 175 1.31 -19.68 8.31
N ALA A 176 0.85 -18.56 7.74
CA ALA A 176 0.89 -18.31 6.30
C ALA A 176 2.29 -17.88 5.82
N TRP A 177 3.09 -17.25 6.69
CA TRP A 177 4.45 -16.81 6.37
C TRP A 177 5.53 -17.84 6.72
N THR A 178 5.39 -18.55 7.84
CA THR A 178 6.38 -19.53 8.34
C THR A 178 6.46 -20.83 7.54
N ARG A 179 5.43 -21.20 6.76
CA ARG A 179 5.45 -22.41 5.94
C ARG A 179 6.30 -22.29 4.66
N THR A 180 6.70 -21.08 4.28
CA THR A 180 7.48 -20.83 3.06
C THR A 180 8.99 -20.84 3.27
N THR A 181 9.47 -20.77 4.52
CA THR A 181 10.91 -20.70 4.85
C THR A 181 11.51 -22.00 5.38
N SER A 182 10.72 -23.07 5.52
CA SER A 182 11.17 -24.38 6.04
C SER A 182 11.59 -25.39 4.96
N LYS A 183 11.71 -24.99 3.69
CA LYS A 183 12.29 -25.82 2.62
C LYS A 183 13.44 -25.07 1.94
N ARG A 184 14.56 -24.99 2.65
CA ARG A 184 15.91 -25.01 2.08
C ARG A 184 16.79 -25.84 2.99
#